data_AF-A0AA86MZJ3-F1
#
_entry.id   AF-A0AA86MZJ3-F1
#
_cell.length_a   1.000
_cell.length_b   1.000
_cell.length_c   1.000
_cell.angle_alpha   90.00
_cell.angle_beta   90.00
_cell.angle_gamma   90.00
#
_symmetry.space_group_name_H-M   'P 1'
#
loop_
_entity.id
_entity.type
_entity.pdbx_description
1 polymer ?
#
loop_
_entity_poly.entity_id
_entity_poly.type
_entity_poly.pdbx_seq_one_letter_code
_entity_poly.pdbx_strand_id
1 'polypeptide(L)'
;MSTIIDEHREYLSDGPRLAAFRQAIGALVTPDSVVLDLGAGTGILGMLACRAGAKRVYAVDEGGMIEVARSLCEANGFTDRMRFIKGLSTQVTLPEPVDLVVADQIGHFGFEAGICEYFRDARARFLKPHGRMIPGRIDLHVAPVEHQALRNQVDFWQQTPQEAPIEFDLSPVHLSALNSGYPAKLQPDHLLGPSVMAVSFDPSEAPEPLRFRTELTVGRPGLLHGIGGWFVAQLAPGVTLSNSPLFAQRINRRNVFFPIARQVPVEKDERIDLSMTVLPSQTLVSWKVQVWRAESPTQPGPRTILAESSHSTMQGLLLSREDLERTRPDFVPRLTPWGEARQTVLACCDGSLPLAAIEQEVLRRHPDLFPNLAVASAFVAEVVIRYSR
;
A
#
# COMPACT_ATOMS: atom_id res chain seq x y z
N MET A 1 6.47 19.94 -4.01
CA MET A 1 6.00 18.73 -4.70
C MET A 1 7.19 17.79 -4.77
N SER A 2 7.12 16.60 -4.16
CA SER A 2 8.15 15.58 -4.31
C SER A 2 8.07 15.03 -5.73
N THR A 3 9.20 14.84 -6.42
CA THR A 3 9.21 14.13 -7.70
C THR A 3 9.24 12.62 -7.46
N ILE A 4 8.83 11.81 -8.44
CA ILE A 4 9.01 10.34 -8.39
C ILE A 4 10.48 9.98 -8.13
N ILE A 5 11.41 10.74 -8.72
CA ILE A 5 12.85 10.56 -8.49
C ILE A 5 13.24 10.81 -7.03
N ASP A 6 12.68 11.84 -6.39
CA ASP A 6 12.92 12.12 -4.97
C ASP A 6 12.36 11.02 -4.06
N GLU A 7 11.20 10.45 -4.39
CA GLU A 7 10.62 9.29 -3.68
C GLU A 7 11.55 8.07 -3.79
N HIS A 8 12.02 7.75 -5.00
CA HIS A 8 12.99 6.67 -5.19
C HIS A 8 14.33 6.92 -4.51
N ARG A 9 14.78 8.18 -4.41
CA ARG A 9 15.96 8.55 -3.61
C ARG A 9 15.76 8.21 -2.13
N GLU A 10 14.57 8.44 -1.58
CA GLU A 10 14.26 8.04 -0.19
C GLU A 10 14.31 6.52 -0.01
N TYR A 11 13.80 5.74 -0.98
CA TYR A 11 13.89 4.28 -0.94
C TYR A 11 15.32 3.76 -1.01
N LEU A 12 16.19 4.45 -1.77
CA LEU A 12 17.60 4.11 -1.93
C LEU A 12 18.46 4.57 -0.75
N SER A 13 18.07 5.63 -0.05
CA SER A 13 18.79 6.12 1.14
C SER A 13 18.42 5.36 2.42
N ASP A 14 17.37 4.55 2.39
CA ASP A 14 17.02 3.62 3.46
C ASP A 14 18.01 2.42 3.53
N GLY A 15 19.11 2.66 4.25
CA GLY A 15 20.18 1.68 4.45
C GLY A 15 19.71 0.33 5.01
N PRO A 16 18.96 0.29 6.13
CA PRO A 16 18.41 -0.95 6.68
C PRO A 16 17.56 -1.73 5.68
N ARG A 17 16.70 -1.04 4.92
CA ARG A 17 15.90 -1.65 3.86
C ARG A 17 16.77 -2.34 2.80
N LEU A 18 17.70 -1.61 2.21
CA LEU A 18 18.59 -2.17 1.18
C LEU A 18 19.49 -3.29 1.73
N ALA A 19 19.94 -3.19 2.97
CA ALA A 19 20.75 -4.23 3.61
C ALA A 19 19.97 -5.54 3.76
N ALA A 20 18.72 -5.47 4.22
CA ALA A 20 17.86 -6.64 4.37
C ALA A 20 17.56 -7.33 3.02
N PHE A 21 17.21 -6.56 1.98
CA PHE A 21 17.00 -7.13 0.64
C PHE A 21 18.29 -7.72 0.07
N ARG A 22 19.44 -7.05 0.21
CA ARG A 22 20.73 -7.58 -0.24
C ARG A 22 21.08 -8.90 0.45
N GLN A 23 20.84 -9.01 1.75
CA GLN A 23 21.08 -10.24 2.50
C GLN A 23 20.12 -11.36 2.06
N ALA A 24 18.83 -11.07 1.90
CA ALA A 24 17.83 -12.04 1.47
C ALA A 24 18.09 -12.56 0.06
N ILE A 25 18.36 -11.65 -0.89
CA ILE A 25 18.70 -11.99 -2.27
C ILE A 25 19.98 -12.83 -2.30
N GLY A 26 21.04 -12.41 -1.59
CA GLY A 26 22.29 -13.16 -1.52
C GLY A 26 22.16 -14.56 -0.91
N ALA A 27 21.17 -14.77 -0.03
CA ALA A 27 20.92 -16.08 0.57
C ALA A 27 20.12 -17.04 -0.34
N LEU A 28 19.37 -16.52 -1.32
CA LEU A 28 18.48 -17.32 -2.17
C LEU A 28 18.91 -17.44 -3.63
N VAL A 29 19.71 -16.49 -4.14
CA VAL A 29 20.20 -16.48 -5.53
C VAL A 29 21.38 -17.43 -5.70
N THR A 30 21.36 -18.17 -6.81
CA THR A 30 22.44 -19.05 -7.29
C THR A 30 22.86 -18.63 -8.70
N PRO A 31 24.01 -19.13 -9.21
CA PRO A 31 24.45 -18.86 -10.59
C PRO A 31 23.46 -19.27 -11.68
N ASP A 32 22.54 -20.20 -11.39
CA ASP A 32 21.51 -20.65 -12.33
C ASP A 32 20.17 -19.92 -12.19
N SER A 33 20.02 -19.07 -11.16
CA SER A 33 18.75 -18.42 -10.85
C SER A 33 18.33 -17.42 -11.93
N VAL A 34 17.08 -17.56 -12.38
CA VAL A 34 16.32 -16.55 -13.11
C VAL A 34 15.45 -15.80 -12.11
N VAL A 35 15.55 -14.47 -12.06
CA VAL A 35 14.87 -13.62 -11.07
C VAL A 35 13.89 -12.68 -11.74
N LEU A 36 12.71 -12.50 -11.14
CA LEU A 36 11.76 -11.43 -11.46
C LEU A 36 11.86 -10.33 -10.40
N ASP A 37 12.26 -9.13 -10.81
CA ASP A 37 12.14 -7.89 -10.04
C ASP A 37 10.80 -7.24 -10.39
N LEU A 38 9.81 -7.45 -9.52
CA LEU A 38 8.40 -7.08 -9.74
C LEU A 38 8.11 -5.68 -9.16
N GLY A 39 7.78 -4.73 -10.04
CA GLY A 39 7.73 -3.32 -9.67
C GLY A 39 9.14 -2.77 -9.50
N ALA A 40 9.97 -2.93 -10.54
CA ALA A 40 11.41 -2.77 -10.47
C ALA A 40 11.84 -1.36 -10.04
N GLY A 41 11.07 -0.31 -10.35
CA GLY A 41 11.42 1.06 -10.04
C GLY A 41 12.77 1.45 -10.63
N THR A 42 13.77 1.63 -9.77
CA THR A 42 15.16 1.91 -10.18
C THR A 42 15.94 0.67 -10.64
N GLY A 43 15.35 -0.53 -10.58
CA GLY A 43 16.01 -1.80 -10.86
C GLY A 43 17.02 -2.24 -9.81
N ILE A 44 17.03 -1.60 -8.63
CA ILE A 44 18.04 -1.85 -7.60
C ILE A 44 18.00 -3.29 -7.08
N LEU A 45 16.81 -3.88 -6.90
CA LEU A 45 16.69 -5.26 -6.41
C LEU A 45 17.16 -6.25 -7.48
N GLY A 46 16.84 -5.99 -8.75
CA GLY A 46 17.39 -6.74 -9.88
C GLY A 46 18.91 -6.65 -9.99
N MET A 47 19.50 -5.47 -9.83
CA MET A 47 20.97 -5.32 -9.79
C MET A 47 21.60 -6.02 -8.59
N LEU A 48 20.94 -6.03 -7.42
CA LEU A 48 21.38 -6.83 -6.27
C LEU A 48 21.39 -8.32 -6.60
N ALA A 49 20.38 -8.82 -7.34
CA ALA A 49 20.34 -10.21 -7.80
C ALA A 49 21.45 -10.52 -8.83
N CYS A 50 21.71 -9.63 -9.80
CA CYS A 50 22.85 -9.78 -10.70
C CYS A 50 24.18 -9.83 -9.94
N ARG A 51 24.36 -8.97 -8.94
CA ARG A 51 25.56 -8.98 -8.08
C ARG A 51 25.68 -10.26 -7.25
N ALA A 52 24.57 -10.85 -6.82
CA ALA A 52 24.54 -12.14 -6.15
C ALA A 52 24.80 -13.34 -7.09
N GLY A 53 24.96 -13.10 -8.40
CA GLY A 53 25.31 -14.13 -9.38
C GLY A 53 24.16 -14.63 -10.24
N ALA A 54 22.96 -14.06 -10.14
CA ALA A 54 21.81 -14.49 -10.95
C ALA A 54 22.17 -14.58 -12.44
N LYS A 55 21.73 -15.65 -13.10
CA LYS A 55 21.90 -15.90 -14.53
C LYS A 55 21.19 -14.84 -15.37
N ARG A 56 19.99 -14.47 -14.95
CA ARG A 56 19.10 -13.55 -15.66
C ARG A 56 18.16 -12.85 -14.69
N VAL A 57 17.84 -11.60 -14.99
CA VAL A 57 16.82 -10.84 -14.27
C VAL A 57 15.84 -10.24 -15.27
N TYR A 58 14.55 -10.46 -15.03
CA TYR A 58 13.47 -9.72 -15.67
C TYR A 58 13.02 -8.61 -14.73
N ALA A 59 13.20 -7.35 -15.13
CA ALA A 59 12.75 -6.18 -14.41
C ALA A 59 11.43 -5.71 -15.05
N VAL A 60 10.34 -5.77 -14.29
CA VAL A 60 8.99 -5.39 -14.75
C VAL A 60 8.54 -4.15 -14.00
N ASP A 61 8.13 -3.11 -14.72
CA ASP A 61 7.55 -1.89 -14.15
C ASP A 61 6.58 -1.27 -15.16
N GLU A 62 5.45 -0.74 -14.69
CA GLU A 62 4.45 -0.11 -15.57
C GLU A 62 4.82 1.33 -15.95
N GLY A 63 5.58 2.01 -15.09
CA GLY A 63 5.86 3.42 -15.18
C GLY A 63 7.10 3.77 -15.99
N GLY A 64 7.39 5.07 -16.08
CA GLY A 64 8.59 5.58 -16.74
C GLY A 64 9.90 5.25 -16.00
N MET A 65 9.82 4.80 -14.75
CA MET A 65 10.99 4.40 -13.96
C MET A 65 11.77 3.24 -14.58
N ILE A 66 11.12 2.43 -15.43
CA ILE A 66 11.80 1.38 -16.20
C ILE A 66 12.97 1.93 -17.04
N GLU A 67 12.89 3.17 -17.54
CA GLU A 67 14.00 3.80 -18.28
C GLU A 67 15.15 4.18 -17.35
N VAL A 68 14.84 4.64 -16.12
CA VAL A 68 15.87 4.89 -15.10
C VAL A 68 16.57 3.58 -14.72
N ALA A 69 15.81 2.48 -14.58
CA ALA A 69 16.39 1.17 -14.34
C ALA A 69 17.32 0.71 -15.47
N ARG A 70 16.97 0.98 -16.74
CA ARG A 70 17.85 0.72 -17.90
C ARG A 70 19.15 1.51 -17.80
N SER A 71 19.07 2.82 -17.60
CA SER A 71 20.26 3.69 -17.49
C SER A 71 21.16 3.30 -16.33
N LEU A 72 20.59 2.96 -15.17
CA LEU A 72 21.35 2.51 -14.01
C LEU A 72 22.00 1.14 -14.28
N CYS A 73 21.29 0.22 -14.91
CA CYS A 73 21.86 -1.08 -15.29
C CYS A 73 23.03 -0.95 -16.27
N GLU A 74 22.93 -0.05 -17.25
CA GLU A 74 24.02 0.27 -18.19
C GLU A 74 25.24 0.82 -17.45
N ALA A 75 25.03 1.83 -16.61
CA ALA A 75 26.10 2.44 -15.82
C ALA A 75 26.80 1.45 -14.86
N ASN A 76 26.14 0.35 -14.49
CA ASN A 76 26.66 -0.67 -13.58
C ASN A 76 27.07 -1.98 -14.25
N GLY A 77 27.01 -2.07 -15.60
CA GLY A 77 27.53 -3.22 -16.35
C GLY A 77 26.73 -4.51 -16.22
N PHE A 78 25.40 -4.44 -16.07
CA PHE A 78 24.51 -5.61 -15.96
C PHE A 78 23.62 -5.85 -17.20
N THR A 79 23.90 -5.17 -18.31
CA THR A 79 23.07 -5.19 -19.54
C THR A 79 23.02 -6.55 -20.23
N ASP A 80 24.01 -7.41 -19.99
CA ASP A 80 24.05 -8.78 -20.47
C ASP A 80 22.99 -9.68 -19.78
N ARG A 81 22.65 -9.38 -18.53
CA ARG A 81 21.79 -10.23 -17.68
C ARG A 81 20.41 -9.66 -17.37
N MET A 82 20.25 -8.34 -17.34
CA MET A 82 18.94 -7.71 -17.08
C MET A 82 18.14 -7.53 -18.38
N ARG A 83 16.84 -7.79 -18.30
CA ARG A 83 15.85 -7.58 -19.38
C ARG A 83 14.69 -6.78 -18.82
N PHE A 84 14.30 -5.72 -19.51
CA PHE A 84 13.34 -4.72 -19.02
C PHE A 84 12.04 -4.82 -19.79
N ILE A 85 10.94 -4.99 -19.07
CA ILE A 85 9.60 -5.15 -19.63
C ILE A 85 8.72 -4.04 -19.07
N LYS A 86 8.28 -3.12 -19.93
CA LYS A 86 7.36 -2.04 -19.55
C LYS A 86 5.93 -2.56 -19.57
N GLY A 87 5.24 -2.51 -18.44
CA GLY A 87 3.83 -2.86 -18.32
C GLY A 87 3.46 -3.35 -16.92
N LEU A 88 2.16 -3.42 -16.66
CA LEU A 88 1.64 -3.96 -15.41
C LEU A 88 1.95 -5.46 -15.34
N SER A 89 2.48 -5.93 -14.19
CA SER A 89 2.93 -7.33 -14.03
C SER A 89 1.84 -8.34 -14.41
N THR A 90 0.58 -8.06 -14.06
CA THR A 90 -0.61 -8.88 -14.36
C THR A 90 -0.98 -8.94 -15.85
N GLN A 91 -0.40 -8.09 -16.68
CA GLN A 91 -0.74 -7.96 -18.11
C GLN A 91 0.43 -8.30 -19.05
N VAL A 92 1.66 -8.38 -18.53
CA VAL A 92 2.84 -8.76 -19.33
C VAL A 92 3.03 -10.29 -19.36
N THR A 93 3.89 -10.74 -20.25
CA THR A 93 4.36 -12.13 -20.34
C THR A 93 5.86 -12.19 -20.12
N LEU A 94 6.35 -13.21 -19.41
CA LEU A 94 7.78 -13.49 -19.32
C LEU A 94 8.20 -14.54 -20.36
N PRO A 95 9.42 -14.45 -20.93
CA PRO A 95 9.92 -15.44 -21.88
C PRO A 95 10.13 -16.83 -21.29
N GLU A 96 10.34 -16.92 -19.98
CA GLU A 96 10.55 -18.18 -19.25
C GLU A 96 10.10 -18.02 -17.77
N PRO A 97 9.70 -19.11 -17.09
CA PRO A 97 9.46 -19.09 -15.66
C PRO A 97 10.71 -18.76 -14.84
N VAL A 98 10.53 -18.21 -13.64
CA VAL A 98 11.59 -17.72 -12.75
C VAL A 98 11.76 -18.57 -11.49
N ASP A 99 12.97 -18.57 -10.92
CA ASP A 99 13.31 -19.25 -9.67
C ASP A 99 13.03 -18.38 -8.44
N LEU A 100 13.05 -17.06 -8.61
CA LEU A 100 12.84 -16.11 -7.53
C LEU A 100 12.01 -14.92 -8.01
N VAL A 101 10.95 -14.57 -7.27
CA VAL A 101 10.25 -13.29 -7.41
C VAL A 101 10.63 -12.41 -6.24
N VAL A 102 11.04 -11.17 -6.49
CA VAL A 102 11.35 -10.19 -5.46
C VAL A 102 10.56 -8.91 -5.73
N ALA A 103 9.98 -8.34 -4.68
CA ALA A 103 9.33 -7.04 -4.73
C ALA A 103 9.46 -6.33 -3.38
N ASP A 104 9.49 -5.00 -3.39
CA ASP A 104 9.24 -4.18 -2.20
C ASP A 104 7.94 -3.38 -2.34
N GLN A 105 6.83 -4.11 -2.43
CA GLN A 105 5.49 -3.53 -2.45
C GLN A 105 4.79 -3.68 -1.09
N ILE A 106 5.50 -3.46 0.02
CA ILE A 106 4.93 -3.62 1.36
C ILE A 106 4.50 -2.25 1.89
N GLY A 107 3.19 -2.08 2.14
CA GLY A 107 2.59 -0.86 2.66
C GLY A 107 2.89 -0.53 4.13
N HIS A 108 2.12 0.39 4.71
CA HIS A 108 2.32 0.84 6.09
C HIS A 108 1.95 -0.25 7.11
N PHE A 109 0.81 -0.91 6.92
CA PHE A 109 0.40 -2.01 7.78
C PHE A 109 0.89 -3.36 7.23
N GLY A 110 1.18 -3.48 5.94
CA GLY A 110 1.91 -4.60 5.35
C GLY A 110 1.19 -5.34 4.22
N PHE A 111 -0.05 -4.98 3.91
CA PHE A 111 -0.85 -5.60 2.85
C PHE A 111 -1.25 -4.62 1.72
N GLU A 112 -0.99 -3.33 1.91
CA GLU A 112 -1.27 -2.30 0.92
C GLU A 112 -0.30 -2.41 -0.27
N ALA A 113 -0.48 -1.55 -1.29
CA ALA A 113 0.28 -1.57 -2.54
C ALA A 113 0.14 -2.87 -3.35
N GLY A 114 -1.00 -3.56 -3.25
CA GLY A 114 -1.34 -4.67 -4.15
C GLY A 114 -0.49 -5.94 -3.99
N ILE A 115 0.37 -6.03 -2.97
CA ILE A 115 1.32 -7.14 -2.84
C ILE A 115 0.67 -8.52 -2.92
N CYS A 116 -0.49 -8.71 -2.28
CA CYS A 116 -1.19 -9.99 -2.31
C CYS A 116 -1.68 -10.34 -3.72
N GLU A 117 -2.21 -9.37 -4.46
CA GLU A 117 -2.68 -9.56 -5.83
C GLU A 117 -1.51 -9.90 -6.76
N TYR A 118 -0.45 -9.08 -6.73
CA TYR A 118 0.71 -9.26 -7.59
C TYR A 118 1.48 -10.55 -7.27
N PHE A 119 1.56 -10.96 -6.00
CA PHE A 119 2.24 -12.19 -5.62
C PHE A 119 1.44 -13.42 -6.02
N ARG A 120 0.12 -13.38 -5.89
CA ARG A 120 -0.76 -14.47 -6.33
C ARG A 120 -0.66 -14.68 -7.84
N ASP A 121 -0.68 -13.59 -8.60
CA ASP A 121 -0.52 -13.62 -10.06
C ASP A 121 0.88 -14.11 -10.48
N ALA A 122 1.94 -13.57 -9.89
CA ALA A 122 3.32 -13.96 -10.20
C ALA A 122 3.58 -15.44 -9.84
N ARG A 123 3.04 -15.94 -8.72
CA ARG A 123 3.11 -17.37 -8.37
C ARG A 123 2.42 -18.23 -9.43
N ALA A 124 1.24 -17.84 -9.90
CA ALA A 124 0.47 -18.61 -10.85
C ALA A 124 1.07 -18.65 -12.25
N ARG A 125 1.63 -17.54 -12.74
CA ARG A 125 2.09 -17.40 -14.13
C ARG A 125 3.60 -17.49 -14.33
N PHE A 126 4.38 -17.04 -13.35
CA PHE A 126 5.82 -16.81 -13.54
C PHE A 126 6.71 -17.70 -12.69
N LEU A 127 6.26 -18.14 -11.51
CA LEU A 127 7.12 -18.89 -10.59
C LEU A 127 7.20 -20.38 -10.94
N LYS A 128 8.40 -20.96 -10.91
CA LYS A 128 8.61 -22.42 -11.03
C LYS A 128 8.04 -23.16 -9.79
N PRO A 129 7.74 -24.47 -9.87
CA PRO A 129 7.20 -25.28 -8.76
C PRO A 129 8.00 -25.28 -7.44
N HIS A 130 9.28 -24.89 -7.47
CA HIS A 130 10.14 -24.74 -6.29
C HIS A 130 10.75 -23.34 -6.15
N GLY A 131 10.21 -22.40 -6.93
CA GLY A 131 10.63 -21.01 -6.85
C GLY A 131 10.27 -20.39 -5.51
N ARG A 132 10.98 -19.32 -5.17
CA ARG A 132 10.77 -18.58 -3.91
C ARG A 132 10.26 -17.18 -4.20
N MET A 133 9.67 -16.55 -3.19
CA MET A 133 9.23 -15.16 -3.25
C MET A 133 9.82 -14.38 -2.08
N ILE A 134 10.17 -13.12 -2.32
CA ILE A 134 10.62 -12.16 -1.31
C ILE A 134 9.66 -10.96 -1.34
N PRO A 135 8.95 -10.65 -0.24
CA PRO A 135 8.91 -11.39 1.03
C PRO A 135 8.22 -12.76 0.89
N GLY A 136 8.63 -13.72 1.72
CA GLY A 136 7.98 -15.04 1.79
C GLY A 136 6.84 -15.10 2.82
N ARG A 137 6.84 -14.20 3.80
CA ARG A 137 5.82 -14.10 4.84
C ARG A 137 5.71 -12.69 5.37
N ILE A 138 4.49 -12.27 5.74
CA ILE A 138 4.22 -10.98 6.39
C ILE A 138 3.42 -11.23 7.66
N ASP A 139 3.92 -10.68 8.76
CA ASP A 139 3.32 -10.74 10.08
C ASP A 139 2.79 -9.35 10.42
N LEU A 140 1.48 -9.22 10.68
CA LEU A 140 0.85 -7.96 11.10
C LEU A 140 0.91 -7.86 12.61
N HIS A 141 1.41 -6.73 13.11
CA HIS A 141 1.53 -6.45 14.53
C HIS A 141 0.68 -5.25 14.92
N VAL A 142 0.10 -5.33 16.11
CA VAL A 142 -0.74 -4.27 16.68
C VAL A 142 -0.44 -4.02 18.14
N ALA A 143 -0.67 -2.79 18.60
CA ALA A 143 -0.48 -2.39 20.00
C ALA A 143 -1.41 -1.22 20.40
N PRO A 144 -1.74 -1.07 21.68
CA PRO A 144 -2.47 0.10 22.17
C PRO A 144 -1.57 1.34 22.15
N VAL A 145 -2.08 2.47 21.66
CA VAL A 145 -1.30 3.68 21.40
C VAL A 145 -1.91 4.90 22.09
N GLU A 146 -1.03 5.65 22.76
CA GLU A 146 -1.22 7.01 23.24
C GLU A 146 -0.41 7.96 22.36
N HIS A 147 -1.10 8.69 21.47
CA HIS A 147 -0.45 9.66 20.57
C HIS A 147 -1.27 10.96 20.45
N GLN A 148 -1.04 11.92 21.34
CA GLN A 148 -1.88 13.13 21.44
C GLN A 148 -1.98 13.92 20.12
N ALA A 149 -0.87 14.09 19.40
CA ALA A 149 -0.89 14.88 18.17
C ALA A 149 -1.78 14.27 17.06
N LEU A 150 -1.84 12.93 16.95
CA LEU A 150 -2.76 12.26 16.02
C LEU A 150 -4.20 12.35 16.52
N ARG A 151 -4.41 12.21 17.83
CA ARG A 151 -5.73 12.41 18.43
C ARG A 151 -6.25 13.82 18.16
N ASN A 152 -5.43 14.84 18.28
CA ASN A 152 -5.78 16.23 17.97
C ASN A 152 -6.18 16.41 16.49
N GLN A 153 -5.58 15.67 15.55
CA GLN A 153 -6.00 15.70 14.13
C GLN A 153 -7.40 15.12 13.92
N VAL A 154 -7.78 14.11 14.69
CA VAL A 154 -9.12 13.49 14.65
C VAL A 154 -10.13 14.42 15.33
N ASP A 155 -9.79 14.95 16.50
CA ASP A 155 -10.65 15.81 17.32
C ASP A 155 -10.78 17.23 16.76
N PHE A 156 -9.88 17.66 15.86
CA PHE A 156 -9.97 18.94 15.16
C PHE A 156 -11.35 19.19 14.56
N TRP A 157 -11.97 18.16 13.98
CA TRP A 157 -13.28 18.26 13.35
C TRP A 157 -14.43 18.48 14.34
N GLN A 158 -14.22 18.25 15.64
CA GLN A 158 -15.22 18.52 16.68
C GLN A 158 -15.02 19.87 17.38
N GLN A 159 -14.00 20.64 17.00
CA GLN A 159 -13.76 21.95 17.61
C GLN A 159 -14.94 22.88 17.36
N THR A 160 -15.33 23.61 18.41
CA THR A 160 -16.41 24.60 18.30
C THR A 160 -15.88 25.89 17.64
N PRO A 161 -16.76 26.70 17.01
CA PRO A 161 -16.37 27.96 16.39
C PRO A 161 -15.66 28.97 17.32
N GLN A 162 -15.75 28.77 18.64
CA GLN A 162 -15.09 29.60 19.65
C GLN A 162 -13.63 29.19 19.92
N GLU A 163 -13.23 27.98 19.54
CA GLU A 163 -11.92 27.37 19.83
C GLU A 163 -11.00 27.33 18.60
N ALA A 164 -11.54 27.56 17.41
CA ALA A 164 -10.85 27.57 16.14
C ALA A 164 -11.09 28.90 15.40
N PRO A 165 -10.21 29.34 14.50
CA PRO A 165 -10.44 30.52 13.65
C PRO A 165 -11.55 30.31 12.60
N ILE A 166 -12.41 29.31 12.78
CA ILE A 166 -13.38 28.82 11.80
C ILE A 166 -14.78 29.03 12.37
N GLU A 167 -15.57 29.86 11.70
CA GLU A 167 -16.92 30.24 12.14
C GLU A 167 -17.99 29.16 11.89
N PHE A 168 -17.62 28.04 11.27
CA PHE A 168 -18.53 27.00 10.81
C PHE A 168 -18.38 25.70 11.61
N ASP A 169 -19.49 24.98 11.79
CA ASP A 169 -19.50 23.65 12.37
C ASP A 169 -18.89 22.62 11.39
N LEU A 170 -17.79 21.99 11.80
CA LEU A 170 -17.07 20.97 11.04
C LEU A 170 -17.35 19.54 11.52
N SER A 171 -18.17 19.38 12.56
CA SER A 171 -18.44 18.09 13.21
C SER A 171 -18.95 16.98 12.29
N PRO A 172 -19.65 17.23 11.16
CA PRO A 172 -20.02 16.18 10.21
C PRO A 172 -18.82 15.40 9.63
N VAL A 173 -17.63 16.01 9.57
CA VAL A 173 -16.42 15.36 9.03
C VAL A 173 -15.76 14.42 10.05
N HIS A 174 -16.07 14.59 11.35
CA HIS A 174 -15.44 13.80 12.41
C HIS A 174 -15.71 12.29 12.26
N LEU A 175 -16.87 11.89 11.73
CA LEU A 175 -17.16 10.49 11.47
C LEU A 175 -16.19 9.90 10.44
N SER A 176 -15.89 10.64 9.37
CA SER A 176 -14.91 10.22 8.36
C SER A 176 -13.49 10.17 8.94
N ALA A 177 -13.15 11.10 9.83
CA ALA A 177 -11.87 11.12 10.53
C ALA A 177 -11.70 9.90 11.46
N LEU A 178 -12.69 9.56 12.28
CA LEU A 178 -12.68 8.36 13.11
C LEU A 178 -12.61 7.06 12.31
N ASN A 179 -13.14 7.08 11.08
CA ASN A 179 -13.13 5.96 10.16
C ASN A 179 -11.96 6.02 9.17
N SER A 180 -10.81 6.59 9.57
CA SER A 180 -9.61 6.66 8.73
C SER A 180 -8.40 5.98 9.40
N GLY A 181 -7.55 5.35 8.59
CA GLY A 181 -6.22 4.91 9.01
C GLY A 181 -5.20 6.02 8.78
N TYR A 182 -4.48 6.43 9.82
CA TYR A 182 -3.54 7.55 9.75
C TYR A 182 -2.10 7.05 9.63
N PRO A 183 -1.38 7.36 8.54
CA PRO A 183 0.05 7.06 8.46
C PRO A 183 0.82 7.83 9.55
N ALA A 184 1.54 7.11 10.40
CA ALA A 184 2.21 7.67 11.57
C ALA A 184 3.64 7.15 11.73
N LYS A 185 4.53 7.95 12.31
CA LYS A 185 5.84 7.46 12.79
C LYS A 185 5.71 7.17 14.28
N LEU A 186 5.24 5.97 14.62
CA LEU A 186 5.12 5.57 16.02
C LEU A 186 6.51 5.44 16.65
N GLN A 187 6.56 5.58 17.97
CA GLN A 187 7.76 5.51 18.79
C GLN A 187 7.46 4.60 19.99
N PRO A 188 8.47 3.98 20.62
CA PRO A 188 8.26 3.08 21.75
C PRO A 188 7.46 3.69 22.91
N ASP A 189 7.64 4.98 23.19
CA ASP A 189 6.95 5.73 24.24
C ASP A 189 5.46 5.97 23.95
N HIS A 190 5.06 5.99 22.68
CA HIS A 190 3.65 6.02 22.29
C HIS A 190 2.90 4.72 22.61
N LEU A 191 3.60 3.61 22.89
CA LEU A 191 2.96 2.34 23.18
C LEU A 191 2.51 2.29 24.65
N LEU A 192 1.25 1.93 24.87
CA LEU A 192 0.67 1.73 26.20
C LEU A 192 0.92 0.32 26.74
N GLY A 193 1.43 -0.60 25.92
CA GLY A 193 1.69 -1.98 26.27
C GLY A 193 2.48 -2.72 25.19
N PRO A 194 2.75 -4.02 25.39
CA PRO A 194 3.45 -4.83 24.39
C PRO A 194 2.64 -4.93 23.09
N SER A 195 3.34 -5.11 21.97
CA SER A 195 2.70 -5.45 20.71
C SER A 195 2.41 -6.94 20.61
N VAL A 196 1.41 -7.30 19.81
CA VAL A 196 1.05 -8.68 19.52
C VAL A 196 1.10 -8.91 18.01
N MET A 197 1.65 -10.06 17.60
CA MET A 197 1.52 -10.56 16.23
C MET A 197 0.10 -11.07 16.02
N ALA A 198 -0.73 -10.28 15.33
CA ALA A 198 -2.16 -10.53 15.22
C ALA A 198 -2.49 -11.56 14.14
N VAL A 199 -1.74 -11.57 13.04
CA VAL A 199 -1.88 -12.55 11.94
C VAL A 199 -0.57 -12.67 11.17
N SER A 200 -0.31 -13.85 10.62
CA SER A 200 0.83 -14.16 9.76
C SER A 200 0.32 -14.80 8.48
N PHE A 201 0.82 -14.39 7.31
CA PHE A 201 0.37 -14.92 6.02
C PHE A 201 1.48 -14.90 4.95
N ASP A 202 1.37 -15.82 3.98
CA ASP A 202 2.10 -15.75 2.70
C ASP A 202 1.32 -14.80 1.76
N PRO A 203 1.93 -13.73 1.23
CA PRO A 203 1.23 -12.78 0.34
C PRO A 203 0.57 -13.44 -0.88
N SER A 204 1.17 -14.51 -1.43
CA SER A 204 0.63 -15.21 -2.59
C SER A 204 -0.58 -16.11 -2.28
N GLU A 205 -0.78 -16.45 -1.01
CA GLU A 205 -1.85 -17.33 -0.53
C GLU A 205 -2.77 -16.64 0.49
N ALA A 206 -2.64 -15.32 0.66
CA ALA A 206 -3.39 -14.55 1.64
C ALA A 206 -4.90 -14.71 1.39
N PRO A 207 -5.68 -15.11 2.42
CA PRO A 207 -7.14 -15.18 2.29
C PRO A 207 -7.73 -13.78 2.19
N GLU A 208 -8.90 -13.69 1.56
CA GLU A 208 -9.64 -12.44 1.44
C GLU A 208 -11.09 -12.66 1.88
N PRO A 209 -11.52 -12.11 3.04
CA PRO A 209 -10.77 -11.22 3.93
C PRO A 209 -9.75 -11.91 4.86
N LEU A 210 -8.73 -11.17 5.28
CA LEU A 210 -7.90 -11.48 6.45
C LEU A 210 -8.67 -11.07 7.72
N ARG A 211 -9.03 -12.03 8.58
CA ARG A 211 -9.75 -11.78 9.84
C ARG A 211 -8.95 -12.27 11.03
N PHE A 212 -8.84 -11.45 12.07
CA PHE A 212 -8.18 -11.85 13.31
C PHE A 212 -8.84 -11.20 14.53
N ARG A 213 -8.69 -11.88 15.67
CA ARG A 213 -9.03 -11.37 17.00
C ARG A 213 -7.82 -11.58 17.90
N THR A 214 -7.47 -10.56 18.66
CA THR A 214 -6.37 -10.61 19.62
C THR A 214 -6.72 -9.82 20.86
N GLU A 215 -6.18 -10.22 22.00
CA GLU A 215 -6.19 -9.43 23.22
C GLU A 215 -4.89 -8.63 23.29
N LEU A 216 -4.97 -7.36 23.70
CA LEU A 216 -3.83 -6.52 24.02
C LEU A 216 -3.85 -6.20 25.51
N THR A 217 -2.67 -6.11 26.12
CA THR A 217 -2.52 -5.75 27.53
C THR A 217 -2.01 -4.32 27.65
N VAL A 218 -2.58 -3.56 28.59
CA VAL A 218 -2.07 -2.26 28.99
C VAL A 218 -0.91 -2.48 29.96
N GLY A 219 0.30 -2.10 29.55
CA GLY A 219 1.54 -2.24 30.34
C GLY A 219 1.83 -1.05 31.23
N ARG A 220 1.28 0.13 30.92
CA ARG A 220 1.41 1.35 31.72
C ARG A 220 0.11 2.18 31.72
N PRO A 221 -0.18 2.94 32.79
CA PRO A 221 -1.27 3.90 32.75
C PRO A 221 -1.08 4.94 31.65
N GLY A 222 -2.19 5.46 31.13
CA GLY A 222 -2.18 6.53 30.12
C GLY A 222 -3.53 6.70 29.45
N LEU A 223 -3.55 7.45 28.35
CA LEU A 223 -4.76 7.73 27.59
C LEU A 223 -4.76 6.96 26.26
N LEU A 224 -5.61 5.95 26.14
CA LEU A 224 -5.76 5.18 24.91
C LEU A 224 -6.43 6.06 23.85
N HIS A 225 -5.68 6.35 22.77
CA HIS A 225 -6.18 7.13 21.64
C HIS A 225 -6.57 6.26 20.45
N GLY A 226 -5.97 5.07 20.34
CA GLY A 226 -6.22 4.14 19.24
C GLY A 226 -5.30 2.94 19.25
N ILE A 227 -5.29 2.22 18.13
CA ILE A 227 -4.46 1.04 17.87
C ILE A 227 -3.39 1.39 16.85
N GLY A 228 -2.13 1.14 17.16
CA GLY A 228 -1.04 1.19 16.19
C GLY A 228 -0.94 -0.13 15.43
N GLY A 229 -0.66 -0.07 14.13
CA GLY A 229 -0.45 -1.22 13.26
C GLY A 229 0.83 -1.09 12.42
N TRP A 230 1.56 -2.19 12.26
CA TRP A 230 2.78 -2.29 11.45
C TRP A 230 3.07 -3.73 11.04
N PHE A 231 4.13 -3.97 10.26
CA PHE A 231 4.49 -5.30 9.80
C PHE A 231 5.88 -5.75 10.24
N VAL A 232 6.07 -7.07 10.25
CA VAL A 232 7.38 -7.74 10.17
C VAL A 232 7.33 -8.70 8.99
N ALA A 233 8.18 -8.51 7.99
CA ALA A 233 8.24 -9.35 6.81
C ALA A 233 9.48 -10.26 6.87
N GLN A 234 9.27 -11.56 6.66
CA GLN A 234 10.35 -12.52 6.50
C GLN A 234 10.78 -12.52 5.02
N LEU A 235 11.99 -12.03 4.75
CA LEU A 235 12.52 -11.95 3.38
C LEU A 235 13.19 -13.26 2.97
N ALA A 236 14.02 -13.84 3.84
CA ALA A 236 14.68 -15.14 3.69
C ALA A 236 14.92 -15.73 5.09
N PRO A 237 15.26 -17.03 5.27
CA PRO A 237 15.54 -17.57 6.60
C PRO A 237 16.55 -16.71 7.38
N GLY A 238 16.15 -16.23 8.57
CA GLY A 238 16.98 -15.36 9.41
C GLY A 238 17.10 -13.89 8.95
N VAL A 239 16.40 -13.49 7.88
CA VAL A 239 16.41 -12.11 7.36
C VAL A 239 15.01 -11.51 7.42
N THR A 240 14.85 -10.46 8.23
CA THR A 240 13.58 -9.76 8.43
C THR A 240 13.67 -8.29 8.04
N LEU A 241 12.55 -7.75 7.58
CA LEU A 241 12.33 -6.34 7.26
C LEU A 241 11.13 -5.84 8.08
N SER A 242 11.24 -4.73 8.79
CA SER A 242 10.12 -4.23 9.59
C SER A 242 10.13 -2.71 9.69
N ASN A 243 8.94 -2.13 9.74
CA ASN A 243 8.72 -0.73 10.12
C ASN A 243 8.31 -0.58 11.61
N SER A 244 8.41 -1.62 12.42
CA SER A 244 8.00 -1.61 13.82
C SER A 244 8.71 -0.50 14.62
N PRO A 245 7.99 0.22 15.50
CA PRO A 245 8.61 1.19 16.39
C PRO A 245 9.60 0.56 17.37
N LEU A 246 9.52 -0.75 17.60
CA LEU A 246 10.38 -1.51 18.51
C LEU A 246 11.61 -2.12 17.83
N PHE A 247 11.70 -2.08 16.50
CA PHE A 247 12.78 -2.71 15.77
C PHE A 247 13.96 -1.75 15.61
N ALA A 248 15.14 -2.13 16.13
CA ALA A 248 16.32 -1.27 16.15
C ALA A 248 16.77 -0.83 14.75
N GLN A 249 16.66 -1.72 13.77
CA GLN A 249 16.99 -1.45 12.36
C GLN A 249 15.72 -1.24 11.52
N ARG A 250 14.69 -0.59 12.08
CA ARG A 250 13.46 -0.32 11.34
C ARG A 250 13.72 0.52 10.09
N ILE A 251 12.97 0.22 9.05
CA ILE A 251 12.99 0.98 7.80
C ILE A 251 12.28 2.33 7.97
N ASN A 252 12.57 3.28 7.09
CA ASN A 252 11.90 4.58 7.03
C ASN A 252 10.54 4.49 6.32
N ARG A 253 9.67 3.62 6.83
CA ARG A 253 8.28 3.47 6.39
C ARG A 253 7.37 3.80 7.57
N ARG A 254 6.30 4.57 7.31
CA ARG A 254 5.31 4.90 8.35
C ARG A 254 4.56 3.64 8.77
N ASN A 255 4.12 3.63 10.03
CA ASN A 255 3.09 2.74 10.57
C ASN A 255 1.71 3.28 10.22
N VAL A 256 0.66 2.60 10.69
CA VAL A 256 -0.71 3.10 10.68
C VAL A 256 -1.24 3.25 12.10
N PHE A 257 -2.06 4.28 12.33
CA PHE A 257 -2.80 4.49 13.55
C PHE A 257 -4.31 4.43 13.24
N PHE A 258 -5.03 3.61 13.99
CA PHE A 258 -6.46 3.41 13.91
C PHE A 258 -7.12 4.04 15.16
N PRO A 259 -7.80 5.18 15.06
CA PRO A 259 -8.37 5.86 16.21
C PRO A 259 -9.51 5.05 16.84
N ILE A 260 -9.82 5.36 18.10
CA ILE A 260 -11.05 4.90 18.77
C ILE A 260 -12.00 6.07 19.03
N ALA A 261 -13.29 5.75 19.22
CA ALA A 261 -14.36 6.76 19.23
C ALA A 261 -14.15 7.85 20.29
N ARG A 262 -13.65 7.48 21.47
CA ARG A 262 -13.32 8.40 22.56
C ARG A 262 -11.96 8.05 23.14
N GLN A 263 -11.29 9.02 23.72
CA GLN A 263 -10.08 8.80 24.51
C GLN A 263 -10.46 8.00 25.77
N VAL A 264 -9.75 6.93 26.10
CA VAL A 264 -10.08 6.06 27.24
C VAL A 264 -8.91 6.06 28.22
N PRO A 265 -9.07 6.62 29.43
CA PRO A 265 -8.07 6.44 30.48
C PRO A 265 -7.93 4.96 30.77
N VAL A 266 -6.70 4.46 30.73
CA VAL A 266 -6.39 3.06 30.99
C VAL A 266 -5.38 2.93 32.11
N GLU A 267 -5.52 1.86 32.88
CA GLU A 267 -4.62 1.47 33.96
C GLU A 267 -3.82 0.22 33.58
N LYS A 268 -2.70 0.00 34.26
CA LYS A 268 -1.90 -1.20 34.08
C LYS A 268 -2.76 -2.46 34.29
N ASP A 269 -2.50 -3.49 33.48
CA ASP A 269 -3.14 -4.81 33.47
C ASP A 269 -4.58 -4.84 32.91
N GLU A 270 -5.15 -3.69 32.55
CA GLU A 270 -6.37 -3.63 31.74
C GLU A 270 -6.15 -4.25 30.35
N ARG A 271 -7.24 -4.73 29.77
CA ARG A 271 -7.24 -5.55 28.56
C ARG A 271 -8.06 -4.91 27.46
N ILE A 272 -7.65 -5.18 26.23
CA ILE A 272 -8.27 -4.63 25.03
C ILE A 272 -8.51 -5.77 24.06
N ASP A 273 -9.78 -6.14 23.86
CA ASP A 273 -10.17 -7.06 22.81
C ASP A 273 -10.19 -6.29 21.48
N LEU A 274 -9.34 -6.71 20.55
CA LEU A 274 -9.27 -6.16 19.20
C LEU A 274 -9.74 -7.21 18.21
N SER A 275 -10.73 -6.86 17.39
CA SER A 275 -11.12 -7.62 16.20
C SER A 275 -10.88 -6.78 14.97
N MET A 276 -10.17 -7.31 13.98
CA MET A 276 -9.97 -6.63 12.70
C MET A 276 -10.35 -7.51 11.51
N THR A 277 -10.88 -6.87 10.48
CA THR A 277 -11.10 -7.46 9.15
C THR A 277 -10.40 -6.58 8.14
N VAL A 278 -9.50 -7.17 7.36
CA VAL A 278 -8.75 -6.51 6.30
C VAL A 278 -9.17 -7.12 4.96
N LEU A 279 -9.45 -6.25 3.98
CA LEU A 279 -9.70 -6.59 2.58
C LEU A 279 -8.51 -6.05 1.77
N PRO A 280 -7.45 -6.85 1.54
CA PRO A 280 -6.21 -6.38 0.95
C PRO A 280 -6.39 -5.74 -0.43
N SER A 281 -7.20 -6.33 -1.33
CA SER A 281 -7.39 -5.82 -2.70
C SER A 281 -8.07 -4.45 -2.73
N GLN A 282 -8.93 -4.18 -1.75
CA GLN A 282 -9.65 -2.91 -1.62
C GLN A 282 -8.96 -1.93 -0.68
N THR A 283 -7.88 -2.36 -0.03
CA THR A 283 -7.19 -1.60 1.04
C THR A 283 -8.14 -1.15 2.16
N LEU A 284 -9.19 -1.94 2.43
CA LEU A 284 -10.18 -1.62 3.47
C LEU A 284 -9.88 -2.35 4.77
N VAL A 285 -10.11 -1.65 5.89
CA VAL A 285 -9.90 -2.19 7.24
C VAL A 285 -11.10 -1.81 8.10
N SER A 286 -11.64 -2.80 8.81
CA SER A 286 -12.57 -2.58 9.92
C SER A 286 -11.91 -3.03 11.21
N TRP A 287 -12.09 -2.25 12.29
CA TRP A 287 -11.57 -2.57 13.61
C TRP A 287 -12.62 -2.33 14.68
N LYS A 288 -12.77 -3.30 15.58
CA LYS A 288 -13.59 -3.21 16.78
C LYS A 288 -12.69 -3.33 17.99
N VAL A 289 -12.85 -2.42 18.93
CA VAL A 289 -12.07 -2.33 20.17
C VAL A 289 -13.04 -2.37 21.35
N GLN A 290 -12.78 -3.27 22.29
CA GLN A 290 -13.47 -3.31 23.59
C GLN A 290 -12.42 -3.28 24.70
N VAL A 291 -12.42 -2.21 25.49
CA VAL A 291 -11.54 -2.05 26.66
C VAL A 291 -12.26 -2.59 27.88
N TRP A 292 -11.60 -3.44 28.65
CA TRP A 292 -12.20 -4.08 29.81
C TRP A 292 -11.19 -4.31 30.93
N ARG A 293 -11.71 -4.41 32.15
CA ARG A 293 -10.97 -4.74 33.36
C ARG A 293 -11.54 -6.01 33.99
N ALA A 294 -10.67 -6.92 34.42
CA ALA A 294 -11.09 -8.07 35.22
C ALA A 294 -11.50 -7.61 36.62
N GLU A 295 -12.62 -8.13 37.16
CA GLU A 295 -13.00 -7.85 38.55
C GLU A 295 -12.07 -8.52 39.57
N SER A 296 -11.42 -9.62 39.17
CA SER A 296 -10.38 -10.30 39.94
C SER A 296 -9.16 -10.57 39.05
N PRO A 297 -7.93 -10.23 39.48
CA PRO A 297 -6.72 -10.54 38.72
C PRO A 297 -6.39 -12.05 38.68
N THR A 298 -6.97 -12.86 39.57
CA THR A 298 -6.54 -14.23 39.84
C THR A 298 -7.56 -15.30 39.47
N GLN A 299 -8.80 -14.93 39.13
CA GLN A 299 -9.86 -15.88 38.77
C GLN A 299 -10.56 -15.48 37.48
N PRO A 300 -10.89 -16.43 36.58
CA PRO A 300 -11.82 -16.17 35.49
C PRO A 300 -13.16 -15.74 36.10
N GLY A 301 -13.55 -14.49 35.89
CA GLY A 301 -14.70 -13.88 36.53
C GLY A 301 -15.38 -12.85 35.62
N PRO A 302 -16.34 -12.08 36.15
CA PRO A 302 -16.98 -11.03 35.39
C PRO A 302 -15.96 -9.97 34.97
N ARG A 303 -16.22 -9.33 33.82
CA ARG A 303 -15.40 -8.25 33.29
C ARG A 303 -16.21 -6.98 33.19
N THR A 304 -15.62 -5.88 33.62
CA THR A 304 -16.22 -4.54 33.49
C THR A 304 -15.76 -3.94 32.16
N ILE A 305 -16.71 -3.63 31.28
CA ILE A 305 -16.43 -2.95 30.01
C ILE A 305 -16.26 -1.45 30.28
N LEU A 306 -15.10 -0.91 29.94
CA LEU A 306 -14.76 0.50 30.12
C LEU A 306 -15.11 1.33 28.89
N ALA A 307 -14.96 0.75 27.70
CA ALA A 307 -15.31 1.37 26.44
C ALA A 307 -15.49 0.33 25.33
N GLU A 308 -16.30 0.67 24.33
CA GLU A 308 -16.41 -0.08 23.08
C GLU A 308 -16.47 0.91 21.91
N SER A 309 -15.82 0.55 20.79
CA SER A 309 -15.96 1.27 19.54
C SER A 309 -15.77 0.35 18.34
N SER A 310 -16.36 0.70 17.20
CA SER A 310 -16.28 -0.05 15.95
C SER A 310 -16.20 0.93 14.79
N HIS A 311 -15.23 0.72 13.91
CA HIS A 311 -14.92 1.63 12.81
C HIS A 311 -14.56 0.84 11.55
N SER A 312 -14.65 1.50 10.40
CA SER A 312 -14.30 0.93 9.10
C SER A 312 -13.84 2.01 8.14
N THR A 313 -12.70 1.81 7.47
CA THR A 313 -12.25 2.74 6.43
C THR A 313 -13.23 2.93 5.29
N MET A 314 -14.16 2.00 5.09
CA MET A 314 -15.28 2.14 4.16
C MET A 314 -16.22 3.30 4.54
N GLN A 315 -16.44 3.57 5.83
CA GLN A 315 -17.25 4.69 6.31
C GLN A 315 -16.48 6.03 6.23
N GLY A 316 -15.16 5.99 6.08
CA GLY A 316 -14.31 7.16 5.85
C GLY A 316 -14.15 7.53 4.38
N LEU A 317 -14.67 6.71 3.45
CA LEU A 317 -14.59 7.00 2.02
C LEU A 317 -15.44 8.23 1.68
N LEU A 318 -14.83 9.16 0.96
CA LEU A 318 -15.52 10.34 0.42
C LEU A 318 -16.19 9.94 -0.90
N LEU A 319 -17.39 9.36 -0.79
CA LEU A 319 -18.22 9.01 -1.95
C LEU A 319 -19.17 10.16 -2.26
N SER A 320 -19.14 10.67 -3.49
CA SER A 320 -20.11 11.67 -3.92
C SER A 320 -21.45 11.02 -4.26
N ARG A 321 -22.53 11.77 -4.08
CA ARG A 321 -23.88 11.31 -4.46
C ARG A 321 -23.96 11.07 -5.96
N GLU A 322 -23.35 11.95 -6.74
CA GLU A 322 -23.31 11.90 -8.19
C GLU A 322 -22.60 10.63 -8.70
N ASP A 323 -21.51 10.21 -8.04
CA ASP A 323 -20.81 8.98 -8.40
C ASP A 323 -21.60 7.73 -7.99
N LEU A 324 -22.24 7.76 -6.81
CA LEU A 324 -23.11 6.66 -6.37
C LEU A 324 -24.31 6.48 -7.31
N GLU A 325 -24.94 7.56 -7.75
CA GLU A 325 -26.04 7.51 -8.72
C GLU A 325 -25.60 6.85 -10.03
N ARG A 326 -24.38 7.13 -10.50
CA ARG A 326 -23.78 6.56 -11.73
C ARG A 326 -23.38 5.09 -11.61
N THR A 327 -23.26 4.55 -10.40
CA THR A 327 -22.90 3.14 -10.17
C THR A 327 -24.10 2.24 -9.91
N ARG A 328 -25.32 2.79 -9.91
CA ARG A 328 -26.54 2.00 -9.73
C ARG A 328 -26.76 1.02 -10.89
N PRO A 329 -27.24 -0.21 -10.64
CA PRO A 329 -27.48 -1.20 -11.70
C PRO A 329 -28.47 -0.76 -12.78
N ASP A 330 -29.40 0.15 -12.45
CA ASP A 330 -30.42 0.70 -13.34
C ASP A 330 -29.99 2.01 -14.03
N PHE A 331 -28.80 2.53 -13.74
CA PHE A 331 -28.29 3.73 -14.39
C PHE A 331 -27.94 3.43 -15.85
N VAL A 332 -28.48 4.25 -16.77
CA VAL A 332 -28.18 4.16 -18.20
C VAL A 332 -27.13 5.21 -18.56
N PRO A 333 -25.84 4.85 -18.69
CA PRO A 333 -24.79 5.82 -18.93
C PRO A 333 -24.86 6.42 -20.34
N ARG A 334 -24.48 7.69 -20.46
CA ARG A 334 -24.22 8.37 -21.73
C ARG A 334 -22.80 8.92 -21.71
N LEU A 335 -22.13 8.94 -22.86
CA LEU A 335 -20.82 9.56 -22.96
C LEU A 335 -20.93 11.06 -22.65
N THR A 336 -19.98 11.56 -21.88
CA THR A 336 -19.75 13.00 -21.75
C THR A 336 -19.02 13.50 -23.00
N PRO A 337 -18.92 14.82 -23.25
CA PRO A 337 -18.10 15.35 -24.35
C PRO A 337 -16.66 14.81 -24.30
N TRP A 338 -16.06 14.71 -23.10
CA TRP A 338 -14.74 14.08 -22.92
C TRP A 338 -14.74 12.58 -23.24
N GLY A 339 -15.84 11.88 -22.96
CA GLY A 339 -16.04 10.48 -23.35
C GLY A 339 -16.12 10.28 -24.85
N GLU A 340 -16.82 11.16 -25.57
CA GLU A 340 -16.92 11.16 -27.04
C GLU A 340 -15.57 11.49 -27.70
N ALA A 341 -14.82 12.44 -27.12
CA ALA A 341 -13.46 12.75 -27.54
C ALA A 341 -12.53 11.53 -27.38
N ARG A 342 -12.60 10.85 -26.22
CA ARG A 342 -11.82 9.62 -26.00
C ARG A 342 -12.25 8.49 -26.94
N GLN A 343 -13.55 8.33 -27.19
CA GLN A 343 -14.07 7.36 -28.16
C GLN A 343 -13.51 7.64 -29.56
N THR A 344 -13.40 8.91 -29.95
CA THR A 344 -12.79 9.29 -31.24
C THR A 344 -11.34 8.83 -31.33
N VAL A 345 -10.53 9.07 -30.30
CA VAL A 345 -9.13 8.59 -30.26
C VAL A 345 -9.08 7.07 -30.41
N LEU A 346 -9.86 6.35 -29.61
CA LEU A 346 -9.88 4.88 -29.61
C LEU A 346 -10.33 4.32 -30.95
N ALA A 347 -11.32 4.93 -31.59
CA ALA A 347 -11.79 4.54 -32.93
C ALA A 347 -10.71 4.75 -34.00
N CYS A 348 -9.81 5.73 -33.82
CA CYS A 348 -8.68 5.96 -34.72
C CYS A 348 -7.45 5.07 -34.42
N CYS A 349 -7.43 4.33 -33.30
CA CYS A 349 -6.34 3.43 -32.92
C CYS A 349 -6.47 2.04 -33.56
N ASP A 350 -6.74 1.99 -34.88
CA ASP A 350 -6.92 0.76 -35.65
C ASP A 350 -5.65 0.32 -36.43
N GLY A 351 -4.54 1.04 -36.24
CA GLY A 351 -3.27 0.81 -36.93
C GLY A 351 -3.15 1.47 -38.30
N SER A 352 -4.15 2.24 -38.74
CA SER A 352 -4.15 2.89 -40.06
C SER A 352 -3.66 4.34 -40.07
N LEU A 353 -3.78 5.05 -38.95
CA LEU A 353 -3.46 6.48 -38.84
C LEU A 353 -2.20 6.73 -37.99
N PRO A 354 -1.30 7.63 -38.42
CA PRO A 354 -0.23 8.11 -37.56
C PRO A 354 -0.79 9.02 -36.45
N LEU A 355 -0.08 9.10 -35.32
CA LEU A 355 -0.50 9.87 -34.14
C LEU A 355 -0.90 11.32 -34.49
N ALA A 356 -0.09 12.01 -35.28
CA ALA A 356 -0.37 13.39 -35.71
C ALA A 356 -1.69 13.56 -36.46
N ALA A 357 -2.14 12.54 -37.22
CA ALA A 357 -3.43 12.58 -37.89
C ALA A 357 -4.60 12.39 -36.89
N ILE A 358 -4.40 11.55 -35.86
CA ILE A 358 -5.37 11.38 -34.77
C ILE A 358 -5.53 12.68 -33.99
N GLU A 359 -4.43 13.37 -33.69
CA GLU A 359 -4.44 14.68 -33.00
C GLU A 359 -5.25 15.73 -33.76
N GLN A 360 -5.04 15.82 -35.08
CA GLN A 360 -5.83 16.71 -35.94
C GLN A 360 -7.31 16.31 -35.99
N GLU A 361 -7.61 15.02 -36.03
CA GLU A 361 -8.99 14.54 -36.09
C GLU A 361 -9.75 14.82 -34.79
N VAL A 362 -9.10 14.68 -33.64
CA VAL A 362 -9.68 15.02 -32.34
C VAL A 362 -9.94 16.53 -32.23
N LEU A 363 -8.97 17.36 -32.64
CA LEU A 363 -9.15 18.82 -32.68
C LEU A 363 -10.32 19.22 -33.59
N ARG A 364 -10.43 18.57 -34.76
CA ARG A 364 -11.47 18.86 -35.76
C ARG A 364 -12.86 18.45 -35.28
N ARG A 365 -13.00 17.29 -34.61
CA ARG A 365 -14.30 16.78 -34.15
C ARG A 365 -14.77 17.38 -32.83
N HIS A 366 -13.84 17.82 -31.97
CA HIS A 366 -14.15 18.32 -30.62
C HIS A 366 -13.55 19.71 -30.37
N PRO A 367 -13.80 20.71 -31.23
CA PRO A 367 -13.15 22.03 -31.14
C PRO A 367 -13.48 22.78 -29.84
N ASP A 368 -14.64 22.52 -29.24
CA ASP A 368 -15.05 23.15 -27.97
C ASP A 368 -14.23 22.66 -26.76
N LEU A 369 -13.63 21.46 -26.85
CA LEU A 369 -12.79 20.90 -25.80
C LEU A 369 -11.30 21.24 -25.99
N PHE A 370 -10.89 21.45 -27.23
CA PHE A 370 -9.49 21.60 -27.61
C PHE A 370 -9.25 22.95 -28.28
N PRO A 371 -8.79 23.97 -27.54
CA PRO A 371 -8.59 25.31 -28.10
C PRO A 371 -7.45 25.38 -29.13
N ASN A 372 -6.54 24.40 -29.13
CA ASN A 372 -5.45 24.28 -30.08
C ASN A 372 -4.91 22.84 -30.15
N LEU A 373 -4.06 22.58 -31.15
CA LEU A 373 -3.47 21.27 -31.40
C LEU A 373 -2.62 20.77 -30.24
N ALA A 374 -1.94 21.64 -29.48
CA ALA A 374 -1.10 21.20 -28.37
C ALA A 374 -1.95 20.56 -27.25
N VAL A 375 -3.12 21.13 -26.94
CA VAL A 375 -4.05 20.54 -25.95
C VAL A 375 -4.63 19.22 -26.46
N ALA A 376 -5.01 19.15 -27.74
CA ALA A 376 -5.46 17.90 -28.35
C ALA A 376 -4.37 16.82 -28.31
N SER A 377 -3.12 17.19 -28.64
CA SER A 377 -1.97 16.27 -28.65
C SER A 377 -1.70 15.69 -27.27
N ALA A 378 -1.75 16.51 -26.22
CA ALA A 378 -1.59 16.05 -24.84
C ALA A 378 -2.70 15.05 -24.43
N PHE A 379 -3.94 15.30 -24.83
CA PHE A 379 -5.06 14.39 -24.59
C PHE A 379 -4.94 13.09 -25.40
N VAL A 380 -4.61 13.16 -26.68
CA VAL A 380 -4.40 11.96 -27.51
C VAL A 380 -3.27 11.12 -26.93
N ALA A 381 -2.16 11.73 -26.54
CA ALA A 381 -1.06 11.03 -25.87
C ALA A 381 -1.51 10.32 -24.59
N GLU A 382 -2.30 10.97 -23.71
CA GLU A 382 -2.87 10.35 -22.50
C GLU A 382 -3.64 9.07 -22.80
N VAL A 383 -4.48 9.10 -23.84
CA VAL A 383 -5.32 7.97 -24.23
C VAL A 383 -4.49 6.87 -24.91
N VAL A 384 -3.64 7.22 -25.88
CA VAL A 384 -2.84 6.28 -26.68
C VAL A 384 -1.85 5.53 -25.78
N ILE A 385 -1.18 6.23 -24.86
CA ILE A 385 -0.23 5.61 -23.91
C ILE A 385 -0.90 4.52 -23.06
N ARG A 386 -2.19 4.65 -22.75
CA ARG A 386 -2.92 3.72 -21.89
C ARG A 386 -3.62 2.59 -22.65
N TYR A 387 -4.13 2.84 -23.85
CA TYR A 387 -5.07 1.92 -24.52
C TYR A 387 -4.61 1.39 -25.88
N SER A 388 -3.45 1.81 -26.38
CA SER A 388 -2.87 1.33 -27.65
C SER A 388 -1.62 0.47 -27.42
N ARG A 389 -1.16 -0.24 -28.46
CA ARG A 389 -0.01 -1.15 -28.43
C ARG A 389 1.06 -0.74 -29.42
#